data_AF-E0USR4-F1
#
_entry.id   AF-E0USR4-F1
#
_cell.length_a   1.000
_cell.length_b   1.000
_cell.length_c   1.000
_cell.angle_alpha   90.00
_cell.angle_beta   90.00
_cell.angle_gamma   90.00
#
_symmetry.space_group_name_H-M   'P 1'
#
loop_
_entity.id
_entity.type
_entity.pdbx_description
1 polymer ?
#
loop_
_entity_poly.entity_id
_entity_poly.type
_entity_poly.pdbx_seq_one_letter_code
_entity_poly.pdbx_strand_id
1 'polypeptide(L)'
;MMTQAFYTGISGIKTNSTGIDIVSDNMANIDTIGFRGNDYEFSSLFENMLSTDTLGTPSNSSIGVGSQLQASPMVQQKGSFMISDKSTDLALFEDGWFGIKGNGNTLYTRDGNFTFDKDDDLVTQDGFHVLGTMGNNISDNDVLIEQLPEVKLKDVVEQEPLRFPKSLTFPPEATSNAKFIGNLGTEPFTRTMSASVVDPQNNKNDLRLEFSLSQIQTPPGTQWDVVAKTQSLDGTKLYDTQTGQVSFDASGALISNTLTTIDNNGAPVSIDLGNNFDGVVSISNVPISASSTADGTIGGDLQGYDINKNGEVIATFTNGMQSSVGKIAVYHFQNDQGLNRISGTRFQESTNSGKALFFKDEKGENIIGTNMANFKLEGSNIEMSYGLTELIILQRAYDANSKSVTTADQMMQKALNMDA
;
A
#
# COMPACT_ATOMS: atom_id res chain seq x y z
N MET A 1 5.40 -60.08 -18.88
CA MET A 1 5.48 -59.76 -17.43
C MET A 1 6.79 -59.06 -17.07
N MET A 2 7.96 -59.55 -17.50
CA MET A 2 9.26 -58.92 -17.16
C MET A 2 9.47 -57.50 -17.76
N THR A 3 9.03 -57.26 -18.99
CA THR A 3 9.08 -55.91 -19.62
C THR A 3 8.28 -54.88 -18.82
N GLN A 4 7.15 -55.28 -18.23
CA GLN A 4 6.30 -54.41 -17.43
C GLN A 4 6.98 -54.02 -16.11
N ALA A 5 7.73 -54.92 -15.47
CA ALA A 5 8.52 -54.58 -14.29
C ALA A 5 9.59 -53.52 -14.58
N PHE A 6 10.24 -53.60 -15.76
CA PHE A 6 11.16 -52.56 -16.23
C PHE A 6 10.47 -51.21 -16.48
N TYR A 7 9.33 -51.21 -17.18
CA TYR A 7 8.59 -49.98 -17.45
C TYR A 7 8.07 -49.32 -16.16
N THR A 8 7.50 -50.09 -15.25
CA THR A 8 7.04 -49.60 -13.94
C THR A 8 8.21 -49.04 -13.13
N GLY A 9 9.34 -49.77 -13.04
CA GLY A 9 10.54 -49.31 -12.34
C GLY A 9 11.13 -48.03 -12.92
N ILE A 10 11.28 -47.94 -14.25
CA ILE A 10 11.80 -46.75 -14.94
C ILE A 10 10.85 -45.55 -14.78
N SER A 11 9.54 -45.76 -14.88
CA SER A 11 8.55 -44.69 -14.68
C SER A 11 8.61 -44.13 -13.25
N GLY A 12 8.79 -44.98 -12.24
CA GLY A 12 8.98 -44.57 -10.85
C GLY A 12 10.30 -43.82 -10.63
N ILE A 13 11.40 -44.28 -11.23
CA ILE A 13 12.70 -43.56 -11.19
C ILE A 13 12.55 -42.16 -11.77
N LYS A 14 11.93 -42.03 -12.95
CA LYS A 14 11.75 -40.74 -13.62
C LYS A 14 10.85 -39.80 -12.80
N THR A 15 9.73 -40.31 -12.29
CA THR A 15 8.78 -39.54 -11.49
C THR A 15 9.42 -39.03 -10.18
N ASN A 16 10.16 -39.90 -9.48
CA ASN A 16 10.88 -39.49 -8.27
C ASN A 16 12.01 -38.51 -8.57
N SER A 17 12.72 -38.65 -9.70
CA SER A 17 13.74 -37.68 -10.13
C SER A 17 13.13 -36.29 -10.30
N THR A 18 11.98 -36.18 -10.96
CA THR A 18 11.30 -34.88 -11.12
C THR A 18 10.82 -34.33 -9.79
N GLY A 19 10.35 -35.19 -8.87
CA GLY A 19 10.06 -34.77 -7.49
C GLY A 19 11.30 -34.20 -6.78
N ILE A 20 12.46 -34.85 -6.92
CA ILE A 20 13.73 -34.37 -6.36
C ILE A 20 14.09 -33.01 -6.94
N ASP A 21 13.94 -32.82 -8.26
CA ASP A 21 14.23 -31.56 -8.93
C ASP A 21 13.36 -30.41 -8.37
N ILE A 22 12.05 -30.64 -8.21
CA ILE A 22 11.11 -29.64 -7.68
C ILE A 22 11.45 -29.27 -6.22
N VAL A 23 11.68 -30.26 -5.35
CA VAL A 23 12.03 -29.98 -3.95
C VAL A 23 13.41 -29.32 -3.85
N SER A 24 14.36 -29.70 -4.70
CA SER A 24 15.68 -29.09 -4.74
C SER A 24 15.62 -27.63 -5.18
N ASP A 25 14.81 -27.29 -6.19
CA ASP A 25 14.59 -25.91 -6.63
C ASP A 25 13.92 -25.07 -5.53
N ASN A 26 12.88 -25.63 -4.88
CA ASN A 26 12.24 -24.98 -3.74
C ASN A 26 13.24 -24.65 -2.61
N MET A 27 14.12 -25.60 -2.29
CA MET A 27 15.14 -25.41 -1.26
C MET A 27 16.22 -24.42 -1.66
N ALA A 28 16.61 -24.38 -2.94
CA ALA A 28 17.60 -23.42 -3.43
C ALA A 28 17.11 -21.97 -3.33
N ASN A 29 15.79 -21.76 -3.41
CA ASN A 29 15.14 -20.45 -3.37
C ASN A 29 14.49 -20.13 -2.00
N ILE A 30 14.92 -20.78 -0.92
CA ILE A 30 14.35 -20.55 0.42
C ILE A 30 14.62 -19.13 0.96
N ASP A 31 15.77 -18.55 0.62
CA ASP A 31 16.13 -17.19 1.05
C ASP A 31 15.64 -16.12 0.06
N THR A 32 14.99 -16.52 -1.03
CA THR A 32 14.50 -15.59 -2.05
C THR A 32 13.20 -14.93 -1.59
N ILE A 33 13.21 -13.60 -1.52
CA ILE A 33 12.07 -12.76 -1.16
C ILE A 33 10.96 -12.93 -2.20
N GLY A 34 9.71 -13.11 -1.77
CA GLY A 34 8.56 -13.28 -2.64
C GLY A 34 8.54 -14.60 -3.41
N PHE A 35 9.39 -15.57 -3.06
CA PHE A 35 9.36 -16.88 -3.71
C PHE A 35 8.16 -17.70 -3.26
N ARG A 36 7.52 -18.33 -4.24
CA ARG A 36 6.50 -19.36 -4.04
C ARG A 36 7.08 -20.68 -4.48
N GLY A 37 7.02 -21.71 -3.64
CA GLY A 37 7.36 -23.06 -4.05
C GLY A 37 6.30 -23.67 -4.96
N ASN A 38 6.67 -24.78 -5.61
CA ASN A 38 5.72 -25.66 -6.27
C ASN A 38 5.70 -27.02 -5.55
N ASP A 39 4.53 -27.60 -5.38
CA ASP A 39 4.39 -28.99 -4.95
C ASP A 39 4.51 -29.93 -6.17
N TYR A 40 4.50 -31.23 -5.92
CA TYR A 40 4.42 -32.27 -6.95
C TYR A 40 3.24 -33.20 -6.66
N GLU A 41 2.47 -33.50 -7.71
CA GLU A 41 1.38 -34.47 -7.64
C GLU A 41 1.69 -35.62 -8.59
N PHE A 42 1.78 -36.83 -8.06
CA PHE A 42 1.98 -38.05 -8.85
C PHE A 42 0.64 -38.73 -9.13
N SER A 43 0.56 -39.36 -10.30
CA SER A 43 -0.61 -40.13 -10.71
C SER A 43 -0.20 -41.44 -11.37
N SER A 44 -1.06 -42.44 -11.25
CA SER A 44 -0.81 -43.75 -11.84
C SER A 44 -1.01 -43.71 -13.37
N LEU A 45 -0.08 -44.31 -14.10
CA LEU A 45 -0.19 -44.57 -15.53
C LEU A 45 -1.10 -45.80 -15.70
N PHE A 46 -2.37 -45.57 -16.02
CA PHE A 46 -3.43 -46.52 -16.46
C PHE A 46 -3.36 -47.99 -15.99
N GLU A 47 -4.45 -48.51 -15.43
CA GLU A 47 -4.54 -49.90 -14.99
C GLU A 47 -5.08 -50.80 -16.12
N ASN A 48 -4.33 -51.83 -16.54
CA ASN A 48 -4.87 -52.84 -17.45
C ASN A 48 -5.83 -53.73 -16.66
N MET A 49 -7.14 -53.51 -16.83
CA MET A 49 -8.18 -54.35 -16.24
C MET A 49 -8.24 -55.69 -16.99
N LEU A 50 -7.74 -56.76 -16.39
CA LEU A 50 -7.92 -58.12 -16.90
C LEU A 50 -9.24 -58.66 -16.35
N SER A 51 -10.35 -58.43 -17.06
CA SER A 51 -11.63 -59.06 -16.72
C SER A 51 -11.65 -60.49 -17.26
N THR A 52 -11.37 -61.48 -16.42
CA THR A 52 -11.69 -62.89 -16.73
C THR A 52 -13.14 -63.15 -16.36
N ASP A 53 -14.05 -63.00 -17.32
CA ASP A 53 -15.44 -63.46 -17.18
C ASP A 53 -15.47 -64.99 -17.30
N THR A 54 -15.18 -65.67 -16.18
CA THR A 54 -15.44 -67.10 -16.01
C THR A 54 -16.18 -67.31 -14.70
N LEU A 55 -17.49 -67.51 -14.80
CA LEU A 55 -18.38 -68.16 -13.83
C LEU A 55 -18.14 -67.78 -12.34
N GLY A 56 -18.74 -66.66 -11.92
CA GLY A 56 -19.26 -66.53 -10.54
C GLY A 56 -18.36 -65.92 -9.47
N THR A 57 -17.17 -65.43 -9.80
CA THR A 57 -16.34 -64.63 -8.86
C THR A 57 -15.91 -63.32 -9.50
N PRO A 58 -16.32 -62.14 -8.96
CA PRO A 58 -15.87 -60.84 -9.47
C PRO A 58 -14.49 -60.52 -8.88
N SER A 59 -13.45 -61.27 -9.26
CA SER A 59 -12.07 -60.88 -8.96
C SER A 59 -11.52 -60.10 -10.15
N ASN A 60 -11.63 -58.78 -10.11
CA ASN A 60 -10.89 -57.91 -11.03
C ASN A 60 -9.41 -57.96 -10.64
N SER A 61 -8.56 -58.51 -11.50
CA SER A 61 -7.12 -58.36 -11.37
C SER A 61 -6.70 -57.24 -12.31
N SER A 62 -6.23 -56.15 -11.71
CA SER A 62 -5.77 -54.97 -12.42
C SER A 62 -4.30 -54.75 -12.04
N ILE A 63 -3.44 -54.61 -13.04
CA ILE A 63 -2.01 -54.41 -12.86
C ILE A 63 -1.68 -52.99 -13.31
N GLY A 64 -1.21 -52.16 -12.39
CA GLY A 64 -0.76 -50.80 -12.68
C GLY A 64 0.51 -50.78 -13.54
N VAL A 65 0.59 -49.81 -14.47
CA VAL A 65 1.70 -49.69 -15.43
C VAL A 65 2.75 -48.65 -14.98
N GLY A 66 2.62 -48.12 -13.77
CA GLY A 66 3.59 -47.23 -13.14
C GLY A 66 3.03 -45.87 -12.73
N SER A 67 3.89 -44.86 -12.64
CA SER A 67 3.52 -43.50 -12.23
C SER A 67 4.12 -42.44 -13.15
N GLN A 68 3.49 -41.27 -13.16
CA GLN A 68 3.98 -40.05 -13.81
C GLN A 68 3.69 -38.82 -12.93
N LEU A 69 4.40 -37.73 -13.19
CA LEU A 69 4.02 -36.41 -12.67
C LEU A 69 2.74 -35.96 -13.36
N GLN A 70 1.68 -35.70 -12.59
CA GLN A 70 0.42 -35.18 -13.06
C GLN A 70 0.44 -33.64 -13.12
N ALA A 71 0.90 -33.00 -12.06
CA ALA A 71 0.94 -31.56 -11.93
C ALA A 71 2.04 -31.12 -10.96
N SER A 72 2.44 -29.85 -11.08
CA SER A 72 3.27 -29.16 -10.10
C SER A 72 2.59 -27.86 -9.72
N PRO A 73 1.57 -27.90 -8.83
CA PRO A 73 0.82 -26.71 -8.45
C PRO A 73 1.67 -25.80 -7.56
N MET A 74 1.44 -24.48 -7.69
CA MET A 74 2.07 -23.50 -6.81
C MET A 74 1.50 -23.59 -5.39
N VAL A 75 2.39 -23.53 -4.39
CA VAL A 75 2.03 -23.45 -2.97
C VAL A 75 1.51 -22.04 -2.68
N GLN A 76 0.26 -21.93 -2.22
CA GLN A 76 -0.39 -20.64 -1.92
C GLN A 76 -0.19 -20.16 -0.48
N GLN A 77 0.36 -21.01 0.40
CA GLN A 77 0.64 -20.62 1.77
C GLN A 77 1.62 -19.43 1.79
N LYS A 78 1.41 -18.52 2.72
CA LYS A 78 2.25 -17.33 2.89
C LYS A 78 3.62 -17.68 3.47
N GLY A 79 4.62 -16.90 3.10
CA GLY A 79 5.95 -16.98 3.69
C GLY A 79 6.05 -16.31 5.06
N SER A 80 7.23 -16.40 5.65
CA SER A 80 7.56 -15.63 6.85
C SER A 80 7.79 -14.15 6.50
N PHE A 81 7.40 -13.22 7.37
CA PHE A 81 7.64 -11.79 7.14
C PHE A 81 8.93 -11.36 7.83
N MET A 82 9.82 -10.73 7.06
CA MET A 82 11.05 -10.11 7.55
C MET A 82 10.83 -8.60 7.72
N ILE A 83 11.36 -8.02 8.79
CA ILE A 83 11.33 -6.56 9.00
C ILE A 83 12.44 -5.93 8.15
N SER A 84 12.15 -4.80 7.52
CA SER A 84 13.09 -3.98 6.76
C SER A 84 13.10 -2.54 7.31
N ASP A 85 14.21 -1.83 7.11
CA ASP A 85 14.33 -0.41 7.46
C ASP A 85 13.88 0.52 6.31
N LYS A 86 13.53 -0.03 5.14
CA LYS A 86 13.17 0.74 3.95
C LYS A 86 11.66 0.99 3.88
N SER A 87 11.26 2.25 3.72
CA SER A 87 9.84 2.65 3.63
C SER A 87 9.14 2.15 2.36
N THR A 88 9.91 1.88 1.30
CA THR A 88 9.40 1.33 0.04
C THR A 88 9.25 -0.18 0.04
N ASP A 89 9.74 -0.87 1.08
CA ASP A 89 9.59 -2.32 1.19
C ASP A 89 8.18 -2.66 1.70
N LEU A 90 7.49 -3.48 0.91
CA LEU A 90 6.11 -3.86 1.14
C LEU A 90 5.95 -5.38 1.20
N ALA A 91 5.02 -5.83 2.04
CA ALA A 91 4.60 -7.22 2.08
C ALA A 91 3.07 -7.30 2.07
N LEU A 92 2.57 -8.27 1.31
CA LEU A 92 1.14 -8.59 1.24
C LEU A 92 0.82 -9.67 2.27
N PHE A 93 -0.15 -9.43 3.16
CA PHE A 93 -0.53 -10.41 4.18
C PHE A 93 -1.44 -11.52 3.67
N GLU A 94 -2.29 -11.18 2.70
CA GLU A 94 -3.30 -12.07 2.14
C GLU A 94 -2.99 -12.33 0.66
N ASP A 95 -3.98 -12.81 -0.08
CA ASP A 95 -3.86 -13.01 -1.52
C ASP A 95 -3.69 -11.67 -2.23
N GLY A 96 -3.06 -11.71 -3.41
CA GLY A 96 -2.73 -10.52 -4.19
C GLY A 96 -1.31 -10.55 -4.73
N TRP A 97 -1.09 -9.81 -5.81
CA TRP A 97 0.17 -9.73 -6.53
C TRP A 97 0.49 -8.29 -6.89
N PHE A 98 1.73 -7.86 -6.67
CA PHE A 98 2.21 -6.59 -7.20
C PHE A 98 2.34 -6.68 -8.72
N GLY A 99 1.80 -5.69 -9.42
CA GLY A 99 2.00 -5.56 -10.87
C GLY A 99 3.31 -4.86 -11.16
N ILE A 100 4.11 -5.45 -12.04
CA ILE A 100 5.35 -4.86 -12.56
C ILE A 100 5.33 -4.88 -14.08
N LYS A 101 5.98 -3.92 -14.72
CA LYS A 101 6.05 -3.82 -16.17
C LYS A 101 7.43 -4.22 -16.66
N GLY A 102 7.49 -5.26 -17.49
CA GLY A 102 8.71 -5.83 -18.04
C GLY A 102 8.67 -5.96 -19.56
N ASN A 103 9.57 -5.25 -20.25
CA ASN A 103 9.75 -5.34 -21.70
C ASN A 103 8.42 -5.24 -22.50
N GLY A 104 7.51 -4.37 -22.05
CA GLY A 104 6.19 -4.13 -22.65
C GLY A 104 5.04 -4.98 -22.09
N ASN A 105 5.30 -6.06 -21.36
CA ASN A 105 4.28 -6.92 -20.77
C ASN A 105 4.11 -6.65 -19.27
N THR A 106 2.89 -6.79 -18.77
CA THR A 106 2.61 -6.80 -17.34
C THR A 106 2.96 -8.16 -16.77
N LEU A 107 3.77 -8.16 -15.72
CA LEU A 107 4.15 -9.32 -14.92
C LEU A 107 3.66 -9.09 -13.49
N TYR A 108 3.59 -10.18 -12.73
CA TYR A 108 3.07 -10.20 -11.38
C TYR A 108 4.10 -10.80 -10.43
N THR A 109 4.24 -10.23 -9.24
CA THR A 109 5.21 -10.73 -8.26
C THR A 109 4.69 -10.56 -6.82
N ARG A 110 5.21 -11.39 -5.92
CA ARG A 110 5.06 -11.23 -4.46
C ARG A 110 6.24 -10.48 -3.84
N ASP A 111 7.31 -10.25 -4.61
CA ASP A 111 8.46 -9.49 -4.15
C ASP A 111 8.09 -8.01 -4.06
N GLY A 112 8.12 -7.48 -2.84
CA GLY A 112 7.87 -6.08 -2.55
C GLY A 112 9.14 -5.29 -2.22
N ASN A 113 10.31 -5.77 -2.63
CA ASN A 113 11.56 -5.01 -2.53
C ASN A 113 11.64 -3.95 -3.65
N PHE A 114 11.11 -2.77 -3.36
CA PHE A 114 11.06 -1.68 -4.31
C PHE A 114 12.09 -0.60 -3.99
N THR A 115 12.56 0.11 -5.00
CA THR A 115 13.52 1.20 -4.91
C THR A 115 13.21 2.28 -5.94
N PHE A 116 13.63 3.52 -5.68
CA PHE A 116 13.58 4.57 -6.68
C PHE A 116 14.81 4.48 -7.60
N ASP A 117 14.58 4.63 -8.90
CA ASP A 117 15.66 4.69 -9.88
C ASP A 117 16.20 6.13 -10.09
N LYS A 118 16.94 6.32 -11.19
CA LYS A 118 17.50 7.62 -11.56
C LYS A 118 16.44 8.59 -12.09
N ASP A 119 15.39 8.08 -12.74
CA ASP A 119 14.32 8.85 -13.38
C ASP A 119 13.14 9.08 -12.43
N ASP A 120 13.30 8.64 -11.17
CA ASP A 120 12.36 8.74 -10.06
C ASP A 120 11.16 7.79 -10.18
N ASP A 121 11.30 6.73 -10.98
CA ASP A 121 10.33 5.65 -11.06
C ASP A 121 10.53 4.67 -9.89
N LEU A 122 9.43 4.16 -9.36
CA LEU A 122 9.45 3.06 -8.41
C LEU A 122 9.69 1.76 -9.17
N VAL A 123 10.84 1.14 -8.95
CA VAL A 123 11.28 -0.08 -9.64
C VAL A 123 11.61 -1.19 -8.65
N THR A 124 11.58 -2.44 -9.11
CA THR A 124 12.15 -3.57 -8.37
C THR A 124 13.68 -3.53 -8.40
N GLN A 125 14.36 -4.32 -7.56
CA GLN A 125 15.82 -4.46 -7.59
C GLN A 125 16.37 -4.88 -8.97
N ASP A 126 15.54 -5.54 -9.77
CA ASP A 126 15.86 -5.98 -11.13
C ASP A 126 15.56 -4.93 -12.22
N GLY A 127 15.05 -3.75 -11.84
CA GLY A 127 14.77 -2.64 -12.76
C GLY A 127 13.41 -2.71 -13.47
N PHE A 128 12.45 -3.49 -12.96
CA PHE A 128 11.08 -3.50 -13.49
C PHE A 128 10.25 -2.41 -12.83
N HIS A 129 9.49 -1.64 -13.61
CA HIS A 129 8.67 -0.57 -13.05
C HIS A 129 7.43 -1.12 -12.34
N VAL A 130 7.15 -0.61 -11.13
CA VAL A 130 5.96 -0.96 -10.36
C VAL A 130 4.75 -0.23 -10.93
N LEU A 131 3.65 -0.96 -11.10
CA LEU A 131 2.40 -0.42 -11.63
C LEU A 131 1.50 0.10 -10.51
N GLY A 132 0.82 1.21 -10.81
CA GLY A 132 -0.18 1.79 -9.93
C GLY A 132 -0.95 2.92 -10.60
N THR A 133 -1.70 3.63 -9.79
CA THR A 133 -2.47 4.80 -10.20
C THR A 133 -1.83 6.05 -9.61
N MET A 134 -1.45 7.00 -10.46
CA MET A 134 -1.01 8.33 -10.01
C MET A 134 -2.21 9.17 -9.54
N GLY A 135 -1.99 10.02 -8.54
CA GLY A 135 -2.99 10.93 -7.98
C GLY A 135 -3.33 12.13 -8.87
N ASN A 136 -2.57 12.35 -9.96
CA ASN A 136 -2.71 13.50 -10.87
C ASN A 136 -2.69 14.87 -10.16
N ASN A 137 -2.07 14.92 -8.99
CA ASN A 137 -1.98 16.12 -8.14
C ASN A 137 -0.59 16.75 -8.14
N ILE A 138 0.29 16.33 -9.06
CA ILE A 138 1.63 16.88 -9.26
C ILE A 138 1.66 17.52 -10.65
N SER A 139 2.09 18.78 -10.71
CA SER A 139 2.31 19.54 -11.95
C SER A 139 3.62 19.14 -12.63
N ASP A 140 3.77 19.45 -13.93
CA ASP A 140 5.00 19.21 -14.71
C ASP A 140 6.25 19.90 -14.14
N ASN A 141 6.06 20.91 -13.27
CA ASN A 141 7.14 21.62 -12.57
C ASN A 141 7.38 21.10 -11.14
N ASP A 142 6.92 19.89 -10.83
CA ASP A 142 7.03 19.25 -9.51
C ASP A 142 6.44 20.09 -8.36
N VAL A 143 5.29 20.70 -8.62
CA VAL A 143 4.50 21.42 -7.61
C VAL A 143 3.23 20.65 -7.32
N LEU A 144 2.91 20.48 -6.04
CA LEU A 144 1.65 19.89 -5.62
C LEU A 144 0.50 20.84 -5.97
N ILE A 145 -0.46 20.39 -6.76
CA ILE A 145 -1.63 21.18 -7.21
C ILE A 145 -2.77 21.07 -6.19
N GLU A 146 -2.97 19.89 -5.62
CA GLU A 146 -4.07 19.60 -4.71
C GLU A 146 -3.63 18.60 -3.63
N GLN A 147 -4.05 18.85 -2.39
CA GLN A 147 -3.87 17.90 -1.30
C GLN A 147 -4.96 16.82 -1.38
N LEU A 148 -4.57 15.58 -1.65
CA LEU A 148 -5.48 14.46 -1.68
C LEU A 148 -5.35 13.61 -0.40
N PRO A 149 -6.45 13.34 0.33
CA PRO A 149 -6.42 12.43 1.47
C PRO A 149 -6.29 10.97 1.03
N GLU A 150 -6.81 10.61 -0.15
CA GLU A 150 -6.71 9.28 -0.73
C GLU A 150 -6.62 9.35 -2.26
N VAL A 151 -5.85 8.46 -2.88
CA VAL A 151 -5.86 8.24 -4.34
C VAL A 151 -6.69 6.99 -4.66
N LYS A 152 -7.68 7.11 -5.55
CA LYS A 152 -8.51 5.98 -5.97
C LYS A 152 -7.79 5.18 -7.06
N LEU A 153 -7.86 3.85 -7.00
CA LEU A 153 -7.33 2.99 -8.05
C LEU A 153 -8.18 3.12 -9.32
N LYS A 154 -7.53 3.40 -10.45
CA LYS A 154 -8.14 3.31 -11.79
C LYS A 154 -8.40 1.84 -12.16
N ASP A 155 -8.91 1.60 -13.37
CA ASP A 155 -9.12 0.24 -13.85
C ASP A 155 -7.80 -0.51 -14.08
N VAL A 156 -7.88 -1.85 -14.09
CA VAL A 156 -6.75 -2.79 -14.21
C VAL A 156 -5.83 -2.48 -15.40
N VAL A 157 -6.40 -2.00 -16.51
CA VAL A 157 -5.69 -1.68 -17.76
C VAL A 157 -5.12 -0.25 -17.81
N GLU A 158 -5.55 0.62 -16.91
CA GLU A 158 -5.13 2.03 -16.86
C GLU A 158 -3.99 2.27 -15.87
N GLN A 159 -3.42 1.20 -15.32
CA GLN A 159 -2.29 1.30 -14.40
C GLN A 159 -1.01 1.66 -15.16
N GLU A 160 -0.28 2.62 -14.62
CA GLU A 160 0.94 3.17 -15.21
C GLU A 160 2.13 2.96 -14.28
N PRO A 161 3.37 3.00 -14.82
CA PRO A 161 4.56 3.08 -14.00
C PRO A 161 4.47 4.25 -13.01
N LEU A 162 4.69 3.97 -11.73
CA LEU A 162 4.65 5.00 -10.70
C LEU A 162 5.94 5.81 -10.68
N ARG A 163 5.80 7.13 -10.85
CA ARG A 163 6.91 8.09 -10.88
C ARG A 163 6.72 9.17 -9.83
N PHE A 164 7.70 9.37 -8.97
CA PHE A 164 7.59 10.31 -7.85
C PHE A 164 8.84 11.21 -7.76
N PRO A 165 8.76 12.48 -8.20
CA PRO A 165 9.93 13.33 -8.32
C PRO A 165 10.64 13.54 -6.98
N LYS A 166 11.98 13.53 -6.97
CA LYS A 166 12.77 13.74 -5.74
C LYS A 166 12.62 15.13 -5.12
N SER A 167 12.29 16.13 -5.94
CA SER A 167 11.95 17.48 -5.49
C SER A 167 10.46 17.68 -5.75
N LEU A 168 9.65 17.79 -4.70
CA LEU A 168 8.25 18.18 -4.80
C LEU A 168 8.02 19.35 -3.85
N THR A 169 7.41 20.43 -4.33
CA THR A 169 7.13 21.60 -3.51
C THR A 169 5.63 21.74 -3.26
N PHE A 170 5.27 21.93 -2.00
CA PHE A 170 3.95 22.35 -1.57
C PHE A 170 3.87 23.89 -1.71
N PRO A 171 3.02 24.43 -2.60
CA PRO A 171 2.95 25.87 -2.81
C PRO A 171 2.35 26.57 -1.58
N PRO A 172 2.84 27.77 -1.22
CA PRO A 172 2.20 28.57 -0.18
C PRO A 172 0.86 29.11 -0.65
N GLU A 173 -0.16 29.00 0.19
CA GLU A 173 -1.43 29.69 0.00
C GLU A 173 -1.55 30.82 1.02
N ALA A 174 -1.62 32.05 0.52
CA ALA A 174 -1.82 33.22 1.37
C ALA A 174 -3.17 33.13 2.09
N THR A 175 -3.19 33.48 3.38
CA THR A 175 -4.42 33.45 4.17
C THR A 175 -5.42 34.42 3.58
N SER A 176 -6.64 33.93 3.35
CA SER A 176 -7.77 34.75 2.90
C SER A 176 -8.76 35.01 4.04
N ASN A 177 -8.92 34.06 4.96
CA ASN A 177 -9.85 34.17 6.08
C ASN A 177 -9.21 33.71 7.40
N ALA A 178 -9.41 34.51 8.44
CA ALA A 178 -9.05 34.18 9.82
C ALA A 178 -10.30 34.25 10.69
N LYS A 179 -10.76 33.10 11.20
CA LYS A 179 -11.89 33.00 12.13
C LYS A 179 -11.39 33.03 13.57
N PHE A 180 -12.02 33.84 14.40
CA PHE A 180 -11.74 33.98 15.83
C PHE A 180 -12.96 33.58 16.64
N ILE A 181 -12.75 32.74 17.65
CA ILE A 181 -13.82 32.22 18.52
C ILE A 181 -13.33 32.30 19.96
N GLY A 182 -14.19 32.76 20.87
CA GLY A 182 -13.80 32.86 22.26
C GLY A 182 -14.71 33.73 23.11
N ASN A 183 -14.56 33.63 24.42
CA ASN A 183 -15.26 34.49 25.36
C ASN A 183 -14.33 35.59 25.87
N LEU A 184 -14.69 36.86 25.66
CA LEU A 184 -13.96 38.03 26.16
C LEU A 184 -14.24 38.32 27.64
N GLY A 185 -15.38 37.82 28.16
CA GLY A 185 -15.92 38.21 29.45
C GLY A 185 -16.55 39.61 29.42
N THR A 186 -16.84 40.17 30.60
CA THR A 186 -17.47 41.50 30.77
C THR A 186 -16.63 42.44 31.63
N GLU A 187 -15.42 42.02 32.02
CA GLU A 187 -14.52 42.82 32.86
C GLU A 187 -13.69 43.80 32.03
N PRO A 188 -13.32 44.98 32.56
CA PRO A 188 -12.61 46.03 31.82
C PRO A 188 -11.09 45.76 31.72
N PHE A 189 -10.71 44.54 31.35
CA PHE A 189 -9.32 44.16 31.10
C PHE A 189 -9.10 43.97 29.60
N THR A 190 -7.94 44.42 29.10
CA THR A 190 -7.57 44.18 27.70
C THR A 190 -7.44 42.68 27.45
N ARG A 191 -8.06 42.20 26.37
CA ARG A 191 -7.99 40.81 25.90
C ARG A 191 -7.27 40.75 24.57
N THR A 192 -6.49 39.70 24.38
CA THR A 192 -5.73 39.51 23.14
C THR A 192 -6.07 38.16 22.55
N MET A 193 -6.40 38.14 21.25
CA MET A 193 -6.52 36.94 20.46
C MET A 193 -5.51 37.04 19.33
N SER A 194 -4.86 35.95 18.95
CA SER A 194 -3.94 35.96 17.82
C SER A 194 -4.17 34.78 16.90
N ALA A 195 -3.91 34.97 15.61
CA ALA A 195 -3.96 33.95 14.57
C ALA A 195 -2.66 33.99 13.77
N SER A 196 -2.11 32.83 13.45
CA SER A 196 -1.01 32.75 12.49
C SER A 196 -1.57 32.89 11.08
N VAL A 197 -1.10 33.89 10.34
CA VAL A 197 -1.49 34.16 8.95
C VAL A 197 -0.26 34.06 8.04
N VAL A 198 -0.44 33.63 6.80
CA VAL A 198 0.64 33.43 5.82
C VAL A 198 0.51 34.49 4.73
N ASP A 199 1.63 35.12 4.38
CA ASP A 199 1.68 36.10 3.28
C ASP A 199 2.01 35.45 1.92
N PRO A 200 1.81 36.15 0.79
CA PRO A 200 2.14 35.63 -0.55
C PRO A 200 3.64 35.37 -0.78
N GLN A 201 4.52 35.84 0.11
CA GLN A 201 5.97 35.62 0.06
C GLN A 201 6.40 34.44 0.94
N ASN A 202 5.47 33.60 1.37
CA ASN A 202 5.69 32.42 2.19
C ASN A 202 6.21 32.71 3.62
N ASN A 203 5.95 33.90 4.16
CA ASN A 203 6.30 34.22 5.54
C ASN A 203 5.09 34.04 6.46
N LYS A 204 5.36 33.48 7.65
CA LYS A 204 4.38 33.37 8.72
C LYS A 204 4.37 34.67 9.54
N ASN A 205 3.21 35.30 9.58
CA ASN A 205 2.94 36.53 10.33
C ASN A 205 1.91 36.24 11.45
N ASP A 206 1.88 37.10 12.45
CA ASP A 206 0.95 37.06 13.57
C ASP A 206 -0.10 38.17 13.39
N LEU A 207 -1.37 37.77 13.24
CA LEU A 207 -2.51 38.66 13.28
C LEU A 207 -3.04 38.72 14.71
N ARG A 208 -2.79 39.83 15.40
CA ARG A 208 -3.15 40.04 16.79
C ARG A 208 -4.33 41.02 16.89
N LEU A 209 -5.39 40.58 17.54
CA LEU A 209 -6.55 41.38 17.92
C LEU A 209 -6.46 41.75 19.40
N GLU A 210 -6.43 43.04 19.70
CA GLU A 210 -6.44 43.57 21.06
C GLU A 210 -7.82 44.20 21.33
N PHE A 211 -8.59 43.60 22.23
CA PHE A 211 -9.90 44.06 22.65
C PHE A 211 -9.78 44.86 23.94
N SER A 212 -10.29 46.08 23.94
CA SER A 212 -10.44 46.93 25.12
C SER A 212 -11.89 47.35 25.27
N LEU A 213 -12.42 47.36 26.50
CA LEU A 213 -13.80 47.78 26.73
C LEU A 213 -14.00 49.23 26.25
N SER A 214 -15.02 49.47 25.42
CA SER A 214 -15.24 50.80 24.85
C SER A 214 -15.67 51.81 25.91
N GLN A 215 -15.21 53.06 25.76
CA GLN A 215 -15.55 54.15 26.69
C GLN A 215 -17.04 54.55 26.61
N ILE A 216 -17.68 54.30 25.47
CA ILE A 216 -19.10 54.50 25.25
C ILE A 216 -19.75 53.12 25.22
N GLN A 217 -20.75 52.90 26.07
CA GLN A 217 -21.54 51.67 26.12
C GLN A 217 -22.98 52.02 25.76
N THR A 218 -23.58 51.31 24.80
CA THR A 218 -25.00 51.41 24.49
C THR A 218 -25.77 50.20 25.06
N PRO A 219 -26.49 50.35 26.18
CA PRO A 219 -27.33 49.30 26.72
C PRO A 219 -28.40 48.85 25.70
N PRO A 220 -28.81 47.56 25.68
CA PRO A 220 -28.66 46.58 26.76
C PRO A 220 -27.44 45.64 26.65
N GLY A 221 -26.41 45.95 25.87
CA GLY A 221 -25.24 45.07 25.67
C GLY A 221 -23.88 45.71 26.00
N THR A 222 -22.80 45.02 25.61
CA THR A 222 -21.41 45.43 25.86
C THR A 222 -20.74 45.80 24.53
N GLN A 223 -19.94 46.87 24.51
CA GLN A 223 -19.15 47.29 23.35
C GLN A 223 -17.65 47.20 23.65
N TRP A 224 -16.90 46.64 22.71
CA TRP A 224 -15.45 46.50 22.77
C TRP A 224 -14.81 47.19 21.58
N ASP A 225 -13.81 48.03 21.85
CA ASP A 225 -12.93 48.59 20.83
C ASP A 225 -11.84 47.55 20.53
N VAL A 226 -11.61 47.28 19.25
CA VAL A 226 -10.70 46.23 18.79
C VAL A 226 -9.63 46.85 17.91
N VAL A 227 -8.39 46.52 18.20
CA VAL A 227 -7.23 46.91 17.39
C VAL A 227 -6.63 45.64 16.81
N ALA A 228 -6.78 45.47 15.50
CA ALA A 228 -6.15 44.41 14.74
C ALA A 228 -4.78 44.89 14.24
N LYS A 229 -3.74 44.09 14.47
CA LYS A 229 -2.37 44.33 14.02
C LYS A 229 -1.87 43.10 13.30
N THR A 230 -1.38 43.25 12.07
CA THR A 230 -0.60 42.22 11.39
C THR A 230 0.88 42.55 11.60
N GLN A 231 1.62 41.62 12.17
CA GLN A 231 3.05 41.79 12.42
C GLN A 231 3.83 40.52 12.08
N SER A 232 5.13 40.63 11.84
CA SER A 232 6.01 39.46 11.71
C SER A 232 5.98 38.61 12.99
N LEU A 233 6.25 37.31 12.89
CA LEU A 233 6.29 36.39 14.03
C LEU A 233 7.25 36.85 15.15
N ASP A 234 8.33 37.56 14.78
CA ASP A 234 9.30 38.12 15.73
C ASP A 234 8.86 39.47 16.35
N GLY A 235 7.71 40.01 15.95
CA GLY A 235 7.16 41.29 16.43
C GLY A 235 7.93 42.53 15.95
N THR A 236 8.92 42.38 15.08
CA THR A 236 9.84 43.46 14.67
C THR A 236 9.31 44.33 13.53
N LYS A 237 8.42 43.78 12.69
CA LYS A 237 7.81 44.48 11.55
C LYS A 237 6.29 44.46 11.69
N LEU A 238 5.68 45.64 11.65
CA LEU A 238 4.24 45.84 11.60
C LEU A 238 3.84 46.10 10.15
N TYR A 239 2.90 45.32 9.62
CA TYR A 239 2.45 45.44 8.24
C TYR A 239 1.24 46.37 8.13
N ASP A 240 0.21 46.12 8.94
CA ASP A 240 -1.00 46.95 8.99
C ASP A 240 -1.55 47.05 10.41
N THR A 241 -2.35 48.09 10.66
CA THR A 241 -3.12 48.26 11.89
C THR A 241 -4.49 48.83 11.55
N GLN A 242 -5.52 48.04 11.85
CA GLN A 242 -6.91 48.42 11.68
C GLN A 242 -7.59 48.52 13.04
N THR A 243 -8.46 49.51 13.20
CA THR A 243 -9.28 49.65 14.39
C THR A 243 -10.75 49.46 14.03
N GLY A 244 -11.50 48.88 14.96
CA GLY A 244 -12.92 48.68 14.80
C GLY A 244 -13.63 48.55 16.13
N GLN A 245 -14.93 48.39 16.07
CA GLN A 245 -15.78 48.22 17.22
C GLN A 245 -16.63 46.96 17.05
N VAL A 246 -16.76 46.22 18.14
CA VAL A 246 -17.53 44.99 18.24
C VAL A 246 -18.61 45.22 19.30
N SER A 247 -19.87 45.00 18.91
CA SER A 247 -21.02 45.21 19.79
C SER A 247 -21.74 43.88 20.06
N PHE A 248 -22.03 43.63 21.33
CA PHE A 248 -22.72 42.43 21.81
C PHE A 248 -24.11 42.78 22.34
N ASP A 249 -25.02 41.81 22.36
CA ASP A 249 -26.35 41.95 22.97
C ASP A 249 -26.32 41.72 24.50
N ALA A 250 -27.49 41.81 25.15
CA ALA A 250 -27.63 41.55 26.59
C ALA A 250 -27.31 40.10 27.00
N SER A 251 -27.38 39.18 26.04
CA SER A 251 -27.10 37.76 26.16
C SER A 251 -25.60 37.44 25.98
N GLY A 252 -24.81 38.42 25.54
CA GLY A 252 -23.40 38.27 25.19
C GLY A 252 -23.14 37.79 23.75
N ALA A 253 -24.16 37.73 22.90
CA ALA A 253 -24.07 37.36 21.49
C ALA A 253 -23.59 38.53 20.63
N LEU A 254 -22.79 38.25 19.60
CA LEU A 254 -22.27 39.26 18.67
C LEU A 254 -23.37 39.81 17.75
N ILE A 255 -23.58 41.14 17.78
CA ILE A 255 -24.55 41.86 16.93
C ILE A 255 -23.88 42.41 15.68
N SER A 256 -22.74 43.07 15.84
CA SER A 256 -22.06 43.75 14.74
C SER A 256 -20.57 43.85 14.99
N ASN A 257 -19.81 43.76 13.89
CA ASN A 257 -18.38 43.93 13.86
C ASN A 257 -18.02 44.86 12.69
N THR A 258 -17.22 45.90 12.95
CA THR A 258 -16.75 46.81 11.89
C THR A 258 -15.38 46.41 11.31
N LEU A 259 -14.67 45.48 11.94
CA LEU A 259 -13.40 44.92 11.45
C LEU A 259 -13.68 43.80 10.47
N THR A 260 -13.53 44.07 9.19
CA THR A 260 -13.82 43.09 8.14
C THR A 260 -12.55 42.58 7.46
N THR A 261 -11.57 43.45 7.20
CA THR A 261 -10.33 43.06 6.49
C THR A 261 -9.11 43.76 7.08
N ILE A 262 -7.96 43.11 7.01
CA ILE A 262 -6.64 43.69 7.33
C ILE A 262 -5.62 43.27 6.27
N ASP A 263 -4.65 44.14 5.95
CA ASP A 263 -3.60 43.77 5.02
C ASP A 263 -2.50 42.95 5.71
N ASN A 264 -2.13 41.82 5.10
CA ASN A 264 -1.02 40.97 5.49
C ASN A 264 0.05 41.01 4.40
N ASN A 265 0.83 42.10 4.38
CA ASN A 265 1.96 42.29 3.46
C ASN A 265 1.53 42.20 1.98
N GLY A 266 0.41 42.85 1.62
CA GLY A 266 -0.14 42.88 0.27
C GLY A 266 -1.23 41.84 -0.03
N ALA A 267 -1.59 40.97 0.92
CA ALA A 267 -2.76 40.09 0.84
C ALA A 267 -3.85 40.53 1.84
N PRO A 268 -5.07 40.86 1.39
CA PRO A 268 -6.17 41.18 2.29
C PRO A 268 -6.66 39.91 3.01
N VAL A 269 -6.62 39.91 4.33
CA VAL A 269 -7.15 38.84 5.20
C VAL A 269 -8.49 39.30 5.76
N SER A 270 -9.54 38.51 5.52
CA SER A 270 -10.86 38.71 6.14
C SER A 270 -10.84 38.26 7.61
N ILE A 271 -11.27 39.14 8.51
CA ILE A 271 -11.39 38.85 9.94
C ILE A 271 -12.83 38.41 10.22
N ASP A 272 -13.02 37.14 10.51
CA ASP A 272 -14.31 36.58 10.90
C ASP A 272 -14.38 36.44 12.43
N LEU A 273 -15.23 37.25 13.08
CA LEU A 273 -15.52 37.13 14.50
C LEU A 273 -16.76 36.27 14.79
N GLY A 274 -17.33 35.64 13.75
CA GLY A 274 -18.53 34.84 13.80
C GLY A 274 -19.83 35.64 13.81
N ASN A 275 -20.93 34.96 14.11
CA ASN A 275 -22.26 35.57 14.22
C ASN A 275 -23.01 35.04 15.46
N ASN A 276 -23.69 35.91 16.19
CA ASN A 276 -24.41 35.56 17.43
C ASN A 276 -23.50 34.85 18.45
N PHE A 277 -23.72 33.54 18.67
CA PHE A 277 -22.92 32.70 19.58
C PHE A 277 -21.89 31.80 18.87
N ASP A 278 -21.87 31.79 17.53
CA ASP A 278 -20.92 31.02 16.71
C ASP A 278 -19.68 31.87 16.39
N GLY A 279 -19.02 32.38 17.43
CA GLY A 279 -17.95 33.37 17.28
C GLY A 279 -17.38 33.87 18.60
N VAL A 280 -16.91 35.11 18.57
CA VAL A 280 -16.54 35.83 19.77
C VAL A 280 -17.81 36.19 20.54
N VAL A 281 -17.80 35.99 21.85
CA VAL A 281 -18.91 36.30 22.76
C VAL A 281 -18.41 37.10 23.96
N SER A 282 -19.31 37.84 24.60
CA SER A 282 -19.02 38.60 25.83
C SER A 282 -20.00 38.18 26.93
N ILE A 283 -19.68 37.08 27.61
CA ILE A 283 -20.55 36.46 28.62
C ILE A 283 -19.84 36.44 29.98
N SER A 284 -20.55 36.86 31.03
CA SER A 284 -20.08 36.78 32.42
C SER A 284 -20.19 35.36 33.00
N ASN A 285 -19.38 35.04 34.01
CA ASN A 285 -19.38 33.73 34.72
C ASN A 285 -19.06 32.50 33.86
N VAL A 286 -18.56 32.70 32.64
CA VAL A 286 -17.96 31.66 31.80
C VAL A 286 -16.45 31.96 31.71
N PRO A 287 -15.57 30.95 31.74
CA PRO A 287 -14.14 31.17 31.55
C PRO A 287 -13.84 31.95 30.28
N ILE A 288 -12.84 32.82 30.34
CA ILE A 288 -12.31 33.53 29.19
C ILE A 288 -11.62 32.50 28.30
N SER A 289 -11.88 32.56 27.00
CA SER A 289 -11.29 31.67 26.02
C SER A 289 -10.91 32.45 24.77
N ALA A 290 -9.85 31.99 24.11
CA ALA A 290 -9.44 32.52 22.82
C ALA A 290 -8.97 31.37 21.96
N SER A 291 -9.54 31.26 20.78
CA SER A 291 -9.15 30.33 19.74
C SER A 291 -9.24 31.03 18.38
N SER A 292 -8.40 30.59 17.46
CA SER A 292 -8.36 31.13 16.11
C SER A 292 -7.99 30.03 15.12
N THR A 293 -8.48 30.19 13.90
CA THR A 293 -8.19 29.30 12.77
C THR A 293 -8.01 30.18 11.53
N ALA A 294 -7.01 29.87 10.71
CA ALA A 294 -6.74 30.55 9.46
C ALA A 294 -6.58 29.53 8.33
N ASP A 295 -6.97 29.91 7.11
CA ASP A 295 -6.96 29.03 5.93
C ASP A 295 -5.62 29.01 5.17
N GLY A 296 -4.70 29.91 5.48
CA GLY A 296 -3.41 29.97 4.77
C GLY A 296 -2.46 28.86 5.16
N THR A 297 -1.72 28.36 4.17
CA THR A 297 -0.74 27.29 4.32
C THR A 297 0.64 27.80 3.96
N ILE A 298 1.63 27.47 4.80
CA ILE A 298 3.03 27.75 4.48
C ILE A 298 3.51 26.75 3.44
N GLY A 299 4.26 27.21 2.46
CA GLY A 299 4.93 26.37 1.49
C GLY A 299 5.94 25.46 2.19
N GLY A 300 6.13 24.27 1.63
CA GLY A 300 7.02 23.27 2.19
C GLY A 300 7.72 22.49 1.08
N ASP A 301 8.94 22.06 1.35
CA ASP A 301 9.67 21.15 0.47
C ASP A 301 9.40 19.70 0.90
N LEU A 302 9.52 18.76 -0.03
CA LEU A 302 9.42 17.34 0.25
C LEU A 302 10.49 16.90 1.27
N GLN A 303 10.06 16.25 2.34
CA GLN A 303 10.93 15.53 3.27
C GLN A 303 11.16 14.09 2.84
N GLY A 304 10.14 13.44 2.29
CA GLY A 304 10.23 12.07 1.81
C GLY A 304 8.90 11.49 1.35
N TYR A 305 8.99 10.30 0.77
CA TYR A 305 7.85 9.46 0.41
C TYR A 305 7.78 8.24 1.31
N ASP A 306 6.60 7.99 1.85
CA ASP A 306 6.28 6.81 2.62
C ASP A 306 5.11 6.08 1.99
N ILE A 307 5.07 4.75 2.13
CA ILE A 307 3.95 3.96 1.63
C ILE A 307 3.14 3.46 2.82
N ASN A 308 1.84 3.75 2.81
CA ASN A 308 0.94 3.32 3.87
C ASN A 308 0.43 1.88 3.64
N LYS A 309 -0.29 1.33 4.63
CA LYS A 309 -0.87 -0.02 4.57
C LYS A 309 -1.95 -0.20 3.49
N ASN A 310 -2.48 0.90 2.97
CA ASN A 310 -3.46 0.92 1.89
C ASN A 310 -2.79 0.99 0.50
N GLY A 311 -1.45 1.01 0.45
CA GLY A 311 -0.66 1.03 -0.79
C GLY A 311 -0.50 2.42 -1.36
N GLU A 312 -0.88 3.43 -0.60
CA GLU A 312 -0.78 4.81 -1.03
C GLU A 312 0.59 5.34 -0.71
N VAL A 313 1.16 6.04 -1.69
CA VAL A 313 2.40 6.76 -1.56
C VAL A 313 2.06 8.15 -1.05
N ILE A 314 2.48 8.43 0.17
CA ILE A 314 2.26 9.68 0.88
C ILE A 314 3.54 10.51 0.80
N ALA A 315 3.41 11.72 0.26
CA ALA A 315 4.44 12.75 0.34
C ALA A 315 4.32 13.49 1.67
N THR A 316 5.39 13.53 2.46
CA THR A 316 5.48 14.34 3.68
C THR A 316 6.32 15.58 3.40
N PHE A 317 5.83 16.75 3.81
CA PHE A 317 6.46 18.05 3.55
C PHE A 317 7.00 18.71 4.82
N THR A 318 7.94 19.65 4.68
CA THR A 318 8.57 20.37 5.81
C THR A 318 7.59 21.23 6.62
N ASN A 319 6.46 21.60 6.03
CA ASN A 319 5.37 22.32 6.68
C ASN A 319 4.48 21.41 7.56
N GLY A 320 4.77 20.11 7.63
CA GLY A 320 3.99 19.12 8.38
C GLY A 320 2.74 18.62 7.65
N MET A 321 2.50 19.10 6.43
CA MET A 321 1.40 18.62 5.59
C MET A 321 1.78 17.29 4.93
N GLN A 322 0.76 16.49 4.64
CA GLN A 322 0.89 15.22 3.92
C GLN A 322 -0.13 15.17 2.78
N SER A 323 0.28 14.62 1.64
CA SER A 323 -0.63 14.38 0.52
C SER A 323 -0.37 13.00 -0.07
N SER A 324 -1.46 12.27 -0.37
CA SER A 324 -1.38 11.05 -1.19
C SER A 324 -1.09 11.46 -2.64
N VAL A 325 -0.05 10.88 -3.25
CA VAL A 325 0.42 11.22 -4.61
C VAL A 325 0.26 10.07 -5.60
N GLY A 326 0.02 8.86 -5.10
CA GLY A 326 -0.23 7.69 -5.93
C GLY A 326 -0.63 6.49 -5.09
N LYS A 327 -1.08 5.43 -5.75
CA LYS A 327 -1.48 4.17 -5.11
C LYS A 327 -0.97 2.97 -5.91
N ILE A 328 -0.28 2.06 -5.24
CA ILE A 328 0.23 0.81 -5.83
C ILE A 328 -0.94 -0.12 -6.14
N ALA A 329 -0.91 -0.70 -7.34
CA ALA A 329 -1.91 -1.67 -7.76
C ALA A 329 -1.57 -3.06 -7.25
N VAL A 330 -2.54 -3.70 -6.60
CA VAL A 330 -2.49 -5.11 -6.23
C VAL A 330 -3.52 -5.88 -7.05
N TYR A 331 -3.04 -6.85 -7.82
CA TYR A 331 -3.82 -7.65 -8.74
C TYR A 331 -4.22 -8.97 -8.10
N HIS A 332 -5.43 -9.41 -8.40
CA HIS A 332 -5.97 -10.71 -7.99
C HIS A 332 -6.34 -11.51 -9.23
N PHE A 333 -6.37 -12.83 -9.09
CA PHE A 333 -6.81 -13.74 -10.13
C PHE A 333 -7.89 -14.66 -9.59
N GLN A 334 -8.70 -15.21 -10.48
CA GLN A 334 -9.69 -16.23 -10.09
C GLN A 334 -9.00 -17.53 -9.69
N ASN A 335 -7.84 -17.82 -10.29
CA ASN A 335 -7.04 -18.99 -10.00
C ASN A 335 -5.55 -18.66 -10.01
N ASP A 336 -4.98 -18.37 -8.84
CA ASP A 336 -3.55 -18.07 -8.69
C ASP A 336 -2.64 -19.24 -9.09
N GLN A 337 -3.07 -20.50 -8.92
CA GLN A 337 -2.30 -21.67 -9.38
C GLN A 337 -2.23 -21.77 -10.91
N GLY A 338 -3.11 -21.07 -11.61
CA GLY A 338 -3.08 -20.98 -13.06
C GLY A 338 -2.03 -20.01 -13.59
N LEU A 339 -1.38 -19.21 -12.73
CA LEU A 339 -0.35 -18.26 -13.16
C LEU A 339 0.88 -19.02 -13.67
N ASN A 340 1.43 -18.54 -14.79
CA ASN A 340 2.63 -19.13 -15.36
C ASN A 340 3.87 -18.42 -14.80
N ARG A 341 4.80 -19.17 -14.21
CA ARG A 341 6.08 -18.62 -13.77
C ARG A 341 7.00 -18.44 -14.96
N ILE A 342 7.45 -17.21 -15.21
CA ILE A 342 8.44 -16.95 -16.26
C ILE A 342 9.85 -17.15 -15.72
N SER A 343 10.16 -16.51 -14.60
CA SER A 343 11.52 -16.48 -14.05
C SER A 343 11.48 -16.07 -12.59
N GLY A 344 12.19 -16.81 -11.73
CA GLY A 344 12.31 -16.52 -10.30
C GLY A 344 10.95 -16.32 -9.64
N THR A 345 10.69 -15.09 -9.19
CA THR A 345 9.47 -14.66 -8.47
C THR A 345 8.46 -13.94 -9.37
N ARG A 346 8.60 -14.04 -10.70
CA ARG A 346 7.78 -13.33 -11.69
C ARG A 346 6.82 -14.27 -12.40
N PHE A 347 5.57 -13.84 -12.44
CA PHE A 347 4.44 -14.59 -12.96
C PHE A 347 3.73 -13.82 -14.07
N GLN A 348 3.08 -14.54 -14.95
CA GLN A 348 2.27 -14.00 -16.04
C GLN A 348 0.89 -14.65 -16.04
N GLU A 349 -0.12 -13.89 -16.46
CA GLU A 349 -1.45 -14.42 -16.68
C GLU A 349 -1.44 -15.53 -17.74
N SER A 350 -2.30 -16.52 -17.54
CA SER A 350 -2.55 -17.61 -18.48
C SER A 350 -4.05 -17.78 -18.70
N THR A 351 -4.42 -18.59 -19.69
CA THR A 351 -5.82 -18.97 -19.90
C THR A 351 -6.43 -19.64 -18.66
N ASN A 352 -5.62 -20.31 -17.83
CA ASN A 352 -6.09 -21.03 -16.65
C ASN A 352 -6.15 -20.16 -15.39
N SER A 353 -5.42 -19.04 -15.32
CA SER A 353 -5.52 -18.09 -14.20
C SER A 353 -6.76 -17.19 -14.30
N GLY A 354 -7.24 -17.00 -15.53
CA GLY A 354 -8.14 -15.90 -15.85
C GLY A 354 -7.38 -14.57 -15.96
N LYS A 355 -8.12 -13.51 -16.31
CA LYS A 355 -7.59 -12.15 -16.39
C LYS A 355 -7.37 -11.56 -15.01
N ALA A 356 -6.39 -10.67 -14.90
CA ALA A 356 -6.18 -9.92 -13.68
C ALA A 356 -7.40 -9.03 -13.34
N LEU A 357 -7.76 -8.97 -12.07
CA LEU A 357 -8.89 -8.18 -11.58
C LEU A 357 -8.53 -7.42 -10.29
N PHE A 358 -9.24 -6.33 -10.05
CA PHE A 358 -9.28 -5.67 -8.75
C PHE A 358 -10.60 -5.98 -8.06
N PHE A 359 -10.55 -6.07 -6.74
CA PHE A 359 -11.76 -6.15 -5.95
C PHE A 359 -12.46 -4.80 -5.95
N LYS A 360 -13.79 -4.83 -5.84
CA LYS A 360 -14.63 -3.63 -5.79
C LYS A 360 -15.37 -3.59 -4.47
N ASP A 361 -15.40 -2.42 -3.84
CA ASP A 361 -16.20 -2.18 -2.64
C ASP A 361 -17.71 -2.10 -2.98
N GLU A 362 -18.58 -2.02 -1.96
CA GLU A 362 -20.04 -1.86 -2.09
C GLU A 362 -20.45 -0.64 -2.95
N LYS A 363 -19.57 0.36 -3.03
CA LYS A 363 -19.73 1.57 -3.87
C LYS A 363 -19.27 1.38 -5.31
N GLY A 364 -18.76 0.21 -5.67
CA GLY A 364 -18.20 -0.10 -6.99
C GLY A 364 -16.79 0.44 -7.25
N GLU A 365 -16.11 0.95 -6.22
CA GLU A 365 -14.76 1.51 -6.32
C GLU A 365 -13.70 0.41 -6.22
N ASN A 366 -12.63 0.51 -7.02
CA ASN A 366 -11.54 -0.46 -6.99
C ASN A 366 -10.75 -0.34 -5.68
N ILE A 367 -10.64 -1.45 -4.97
CA ILE A 367 -9.86 -1.57 -3.73
C ILE A 367 -8.73 -2.57 -3.91
N ILE A 368 -7.67 -2.41 -3.12
CA ILE A 368 -6.59 -3.38 -3.04
C ILE A 368 -7.09 -4.74 -2.55
N GLY A 369 -8.13 -4.77 -1.71
CA GLY A 369 -8.75 -5.98 -1.17
C GLY A 369 -7.81 -6.98 -0.47
N THR A 370 -6.65 -6.49 -0.02
CA THR A 370 -5.67 -7.22 0.79
C THR A 370 -5.05 -6.27 1.81
N ASN A 371 -4.58 -6.80 2.93
CA ASN A 371 -3.85 -6.01 3.93
C ASN A 371 -2.36 -5.98 3.59
N MET A 372 -1.73 -4.81 3.66
CA MET A 372 -0.29 -4.66 3.43
C MET A 372 0.44 -4.22 4.69
N ALA A 373 1.70 -4.67 4.83
CA ALA A 373 2.65 -4.14 5.77
C ALA A 373 3.71 -3.32 5.04
N ASN A 374 3.92 -2.11 5.53
CA ASN A 374 5.11 -1.32 5.25
C ASN A 374 6.29 -1.79 6.11
N PHE A 375 7.52 -1.53 5.65
CA PHE A 375 8.77 -1.91 6.33
C PHE A 375 8.90 -3.42 6.53
N LYS A 376 8.31 -4.20 5.62
CA LYS A 376 8.37 -5.67 5.67
C LYS A 376 8.52 -6.25 4.29
N LEU A 377 9.18 -7.39 4.22
CA LEU A 377 9.30 -8.20 3.02
C LEU A 377 8.74 -9.60 3.30
N GLU A 378 8.05 -10.16 2.32
CA GLU A 378 7.60 -11.54 2.39
C GLU A 378 8.74 -12.47 1.97
N GLY A 379 9.16 -13.39 2.84
CA GLY A 379 10.12 -14.44 2.51
C GLY A 379 9.51 -15.56 1.68
N SER A 380 10.33 -16.56 1.36
CA SER A 380 9.85 -17.80 0.73
C SER A 380 8.83 -18.52 1.63
N ASN A 381 7.89 -19.23 1.01
CA ASN A 381 6.94 -20.09 1.70
C ASN A 381 7.42 -21.55 1.85
N ILE A 382 8.71 -21.79 1.63
CA ILE A 382 9.35 -23.09 1.77
C ILE A 382 9.97 -23.24 3.14
N GLU A 383 9.72 -24.38 3.79
CA GLU A 383 10.37 -24.77 5.04
C GLU A 383 11.47 -25.80 4.79
N MET A 384 12.71 -25.49 5.18
CA MET A 384 13.87 -26.35 4.91
C MET A 384 13.75 -27.74 5.55
N SER A 385 13.22 -27.80 6.78
CA SER A 385 13.06 -29.05 7.52
C SER A 385 12.09 -30.01 6.82
N TYR A 386 11.01 -29.47 6.24
CA TYR A 386 10.07 -30.24 5.44
C TYR A 386 10.72 -30.69 4.12
N GLY A 387 11.33 -29.76 3.38
CA GLY A 387 12.01 -30.06 2.11
C GLY A 387 13.10 -31.13 2.22
N LEU A 388 13.94 -31.08 3.26
CA LEU A 388 14.97 -32.09 3.51
C LEU A 388 14.37 -33.48 3.78
N THR A 389 13.24 -33.53 4.49
CA THR A 389 12.56 -34.80 4.79
C THR A 389 11.96 -35.40 3.52
N GLU A 390 11.31 -34.58 2.69
CA GLU A 390 10.78 -35.02 1.39
C GLU A 390 11.90 -35.48 0.44
N LEU A 391 13.04 -34.79 0.41
CA LEU A 391 14.21 -35.26 -0.36
C LEU A 391 14.67 -36.64 0.09
N ILE A 392 14.73 -36.92 1.40
CA ILE A 392 15.11 -38.25 1.90
C ILE A 392 14.08 -39.31 1.47
N ILE A 393 12.79 -38.99 1.50
CA ILE A 393 11.72 -39.91 1.06
C ILE A 393 11.86 -40.20 -0.44
N LEU A 394 12.00 -39.16 -1.26
CA LEU A 394 12.13 -39.29 -2.72
C LEU A 394 13.42 -40.02 -3.12
N GLN A 395 14.55 -39.75 -2.46
CA GLN A 395 15.81 -40.47 -2.67
C GLN A 395 15.67 -41.96 -2.34
N ARG A 396 15.07 -42.31 -1.18
CA ARG A 396 14.80 -43.71 -0.83
C ARG A 396 13.86 -44.39 -1.81
N ALA A 397 12.85 -43.67 -2.30
CA ALA A 397 11.94 -44.19 -3.31
C ALA A 397 12.64 -44.39 -4.67
N TYR A 398 13.53 -43.48 -5.06
CA TYR A 398 14.39 -43.63 -6.24
C TYR A 398 15.30 -44.87 -6.12
N ASP A 399 15.98 -45.05 -4.99
CA ASP A 399 16.84 -46.20 -4.73
C ASP A 399 16.05 -47.52 -4.74
N ALA A 400 14.84 -47.53 -4.17
CA ALA A 400 13.95 -48.70 -4.18
C ALA A 400 13.50 -49.08 -5.60
N ASN A 401 13.16 -48.09 -6.43
CA ASN A 401 12.79 -48.32 -7.83
C ASN A 401 14.00 -48.81 -8.65
N SER A 402 15.18 -48.23 -8.43
CA SER A 402 16.45 -48.70 -9.02
C SER A 402 16.74 -50.15 -8.64
N LYS A 403 16.56 -50.51 -7.36
CA LYS A 403 16.75 -51.88 -6.90
C LYS A 403 15.81 -52.85 -7.61
N SER A 404 14.54 -52.48 -7.79
CA SER A 404 13.55 -53.29 -8.50
C SER A 404 13.97 -53.56 -9.96
N VAL A 405 14.52 -52.56 -10.64
CA VAL A 405 15.09 -52.70 -11.99
C VAL A 405 16.28 -53.66 -12.00
N THR A 406 17.22 -53.52 -11.05
CA THR A 406 18.38 -54.44 -10.97
C THR A 406 17.98 -55.88 -10.67
N THR A 407 16.95 -56.11 -9.85
CA THR A 407 16.44 -57.45 -9.57
C THR A 407 15.76 -58.06 -10.79
N ALA A 408 15.00 -57.26 -11.55
CA ALA A 408 14.42 -57.70 -12.81
C ALA A 408 15.51 -58.09 -13.83
N ASP A 409 16.59 -57.32 -13.93
CA ASP A 409 17.75 -57.63 -14.79
C ASP A 409 18.45 -58.93 -14.37
N GLN A 410 18.72 -59.11 -13.07
CA GLN A 410 19.31 -60.35 -12.54
C GLN A 410 18.44 -61.58 -12.83
N MET A 411 17.11 -61.46 -12.70
CA MET A 411 16.18 -62.53 -13.05
C MET A 411 16.17 -62.82 -14.55
N MET A 412 16.25 -61.80 -15.40
CA MET A 412 16.35 -61.96 -16.85
C MET A 412 17.64 -62.67 -17.26
N GLN A 413 18.79 -62.25 -16.71
CA GLN A 413 20.07 -62.91 -16.95
C GLN A 413 20.05 -64.37 -16.51
N LYS A 414 19.47 -64.67 -15.35
CA LYS A 414 19.33 -66.05 -14.86
C LYS A 414 18.42 -66.89 -15.75
N ALA A 415 17.32 -66.33 -16.25
CA ALA A 415 16.44 -67.02 -17.19
C ALA A 415 17.13 -67.32 -18.53
N LEU A 416 17.84 -66.35 -19.09
CA LEU A 416 18.63 -66.52 -20.32
C LEU A 416 19.71 -67.60 -20.18
N ASN A 417 20.35 -67.68 -19.01
CA ASN A 417 21.36 -68.70 -18.71
C ASN A 417 20.77 -70.09 -18.41
N MET A 418 19.45 -70.22 -18.27
CA MET A 418 18.76 -71.52 -18.11
C MET A 418 18.23 -72.09 -19.43
N ASP A 419 18.04 -71.24 -20.45
CA ASP A 419 17.60 -71.63 -21.81
C ASP A 419 18.77 -71.86 -22.79
N ALA A 420 20.02 -71.62 -22.36
CA ALA A 420 21.26 -71.95 -23.07
C ALA A 420 21.90 -73.21 -22.46
#